data_AF-A0A3B9BQ52-F1
#
_entry.id   AF-A0A3B9BQ52-F1
#
_cell.length_a   1.000
_cell.length_b   1.000
_cell.length_c   1.000
_cell.angle_alpha   90.00
_cell.angle_beta   90.00
_cell.angle_gamma   90.00
#
_symmetry.space_group_name_H-M   'P 1'
#
loop_
_entity.id
_entity.type
_entity.pdbx_description
1 polymer ?
#
loop_
_entity_poly.entity_id
_entity_poly.type
_entity_poly.pdbx_seq_one_letter_code
_entity_poly.pdbx_strand_id
1 'polypeptide(L)' 'GGAQIIKTKLLADIQKAAFSLNIIWDQMIAGGRAFGLPHDGRWVDVGRPEGIAVAEKVLADV' A
#
# COMPACT_ATOMS: atom_id res chain seq x y z
N GLY A 1 3.88 2.92 -0.07
CA GLY A 1 2.50 3.16 0.39
C GLY A 1 1.87 1.85 0.79
N GLY A 2 1.12 1.81 1.90
CA GLY A 2 0.70 0.54 2.52
C GLY A 2 -0.81 0.33 2.66
N ALA A 3 -1.64 1.36 2.46
CA ALA A 3 -3.08 1.25 2.57
C ALA A 3 -3.72 1.12 1.19
N GLN A 4 -4.56 0.10 1.00
CA GLN A 4 -5.21 -0.17 -0.27
C GLN A 4 -6.54 -0.88 -0.08
N ILE A 5 -7.46 -0.65 -1.02
CA ILE A 5 -8.72 -1.37 -1.15
C ILE A 5 -8.74 -1.97 -2.56
N ILE A 6 -8.71 -3.31 -2.65
CA ILE A 6 -8.63 -4.02 -3.94
C ILE A 6 -9.83 -4.95 -4.08
N LYS A 7 -10.49 -4.89 -5.25
CA LYS A 7 -11.47 -5.89 -5.64
C LYS A 7 -10.74 -7.17 -6.04
N THR A 8 -11.06 -8.28 -5.38
CA THR A 8 -10.28 -9.53 -5.44
C THR A 8 -10.37 -10.31 -6.76
N LYS A 9 -11.23 -9.90 -7.70
CA LYS A 9 -11.46 -10.64 -8.96
C LYS A 9 -10.16 -10.91 -9.74
N LEU A 10 -9.27 -9.93 -9.86
CA LEU A 10 -8.01 -10.09 -10.60
C LEU A 10 -6.99 -11.00 -9.88
N LEU A 11 -7.16 -11.23 -8.57
CA LEU A 11 -6.30 -12.16 -7.83
C LEU A 11 -6.59 -13.62 -8.19
N ALA A 12 -7.83 -13.93 -8.57
CA ALA A 12 -8.23 -15.30 -8.94
C ALA A 12 -7.46 -15.85 -10.15
N ASP A 13 -6.97 -14.95 -11.02
CA ASP A 13 -6.22 -15.32 -12.21
C ASP A 13 -4.74 -15.62 -11.92
N ILE A 14 -4.24 -15.30 -10.71
CA ILE A 14 -2.85 -15.52 -10.31
C ILE A 14 -2.68 -16.91 -9.69
N GLN A 15 -2.01 -17.80 -10.42
CA GLN A 15 -1.76 -19.18 -9.99
C GLN A 15 -0.50 -19.36 -9.13
N LYS A 16 0.34 -18.32 -9.02
CA LYS A 16 1.58 -18.38 -8.25
C LYS A 16 1.27 -18.26 -6.75
N ALA A 17 1.89 -19.11 -5.93
CA ALA A 17 1.77 -19.03 -4.47
C ALA A 17 2.43 -17.76 -3.87
N ALA A 18 3.43 -17.21 -4.56
CA ALA A 18 4.09 -15.96 -4.21
C ALA A 18 4.21 -15.06 -5.44
N PHE A 19 3.74 -13.83 -5.33
CA PHE A 19 3.74 -12.84 -6.40
C PHE A 19 3.71 -11.42 -5.85
N SER A 20 4.08 -10.44 -6.68
CA SER A 20 3.96 -9.02 -6.34
C SER A 20 2.56 -8.52 -6.66
N LEU A 21 1.97 -7.74 -5.73
CA LEU A 21 0.71 -7.05 -5.98
C LEU A 21 0.79 -6.02 -7.12
N ASN A 22 1.99 -5.56 -7.50
CA ASN A 22 2.15 -4.62 -8.62
C ASN A 22 1.53 -5.16 -9.91
N ILE A 23 1.51 -6.47 -10.12
CA ILE A 23 0.85 -7.10 -11.27
C ILE A 23 -0.64 -6.70 -11.36
N ILE A 24 -1.33 -6.64 -10.22
CA ILE A 24 -2.74 -6.23 -10.15
C ILE A 24 -2.87 -4.72 -10.34
N TRP A 25 -1.97 -3.93 -9.75
CA TRP A 25 -1.94 -2.47 -9.91
C TRP A 25 -1.74 -2.07 -11.37
N ASP A 26 -0.77 -2.67 -12.07
CA ASP A 26 -0.48 -2.40 -13.47
C ASP A 26 -1.71 -2.68 -14.37
N GLN A 27 -2.40 -3.80 -14.13
CA GLN A 27 -3.64 -4.14 -14.84
C GLN A 27 -4.78 -3.14 -14.55
N MET A 28 -4.96 -2.74 -13.29
CA MET A 28 -5.99 -1.76 -12.92
C MET A 28 -5.70 -0.38 -13.50
N ILE A 29 -4.43 0.05 -13.52
CA ILE A 29 -4.00 1.32 -14.13
C ILE A 29 -4.25 1.28 -15.64
N ALA A 30 -3.80 0.22 -16.32
CA ALA A 30 -4.01 0.05 -17.76
C ALA A 30 -5.50 0.03 -18.14
N GLY A 31 -6.36 -0.53 -17.29
CA GLY A 31 -7.81 -0.53 -17.47
C GLY A 31 -8.54 0.76 -17.04
N GLY A 32 -7.83 1.78 -16.55
CA GLY A 32 -8.45 3.02 -16.04
C GLY A 32 -9.31 2.80 -14.78
N ARG A 33 -8.96 1.80 -13.97
CA ARG A 33 -9.69 1.35 -12.77
C ARG A 33 -8.96 1.64 -11.46
N ALA A 34 -7.75 2.18 -11.52
CA ALA A 34 -6.98 2.57 -10.35
C ALA A 34 -7.30 4.02 -9.97
N PHE A 35 -7.65 4.24 -8.70
CA PHE A 35 -7.96 5.55 -8.15
C PHE A 35 -7.13 5.78 -6.89
N GLY A 36 -6.81 7.04 -6.61
CA GLY A 36 -6.11 7.47 -5.41
C GLY A 36 -6.97 8.40 -4.57
N LEU A 37 -6.80 8.33 -3.25
CA LEU A 37 -7.33 9.30 -2.29
C LEU A 37 -6.14 9.85 -1.50
N PRO A 38 -5.89 11.17 -1.53
CA PRO A 38 -4.87 11.77 -0.67
C PRO A 38 -5.17 11.49 0.80
N HIS A 39 -4.14 11.13 1.55
CA HIS A 39 -4.21 11.01 3.00
C HIS A 39 -3.47 12.17 3.63
N ASP A 40 -4.21 13.11 4.22
CA ASP A 40 -3.66 14.32 4.83
C ASP A 40 -3.17 14.10 6.27
N GLY A 41 -3.28 12.87 6.78
CA GLY A 41 -2.81 12.50 8.10
C GLY A 41 -1.31 12.22 8.16
N ARG A 42 -0.81 12.06 9.39
CA ARG A 42 0.57 11.66 9.64
C ARG A 42 0.78 10.21 9.21
N TRP A 43 1.84 9.95 8.45
CA TRP A 43 2.23 8.62 7.99
C TRP A 43 3.73 8.41 8.20
N VAL A 44 4.11 7.27 8.78
CA VAL A 44 5.51 6.87 8.92
C VAL A 44 5.68 5.44 8.41
N ASP A 45 6.65 5.21 7.54
CA ASP A 45 7.06 3.86 7.13
C ASP A 45 8.11 3.31 8.10
N VAL A 46 7.82 2.16 8.71
CA VAL A 46 8.66 1.52 9.76
C VAL A 46 9.24 0.20 9.23
N GLY A 47 9.78 0.23 8.01
CA GLY A 47 10.43 -0.93 7.39
C GLY A 47 11.88 -1.17 7.81
N ARG A 48 12.47 -0.26 8.60
CA ARG A 48 13.85 -0.33 9.13
C ARG A 48 13.89 0.11 10.60
N PRO A 49 14.89 -0.32 11.39
CA PRO A 49 14.97 0.02 12.81
C PRO A 49 14.93 1.53 13.09
N GLU A 50 15.55 2.35 12.23
CA GLU A 50 15.58 3.81 12.40
C GLU A 50 14.20 4.46 12.27
N GLY A 51 13.27 3.80 11.58
CA GLY A 51 11.89 4.28 11.42
C GLY A 51 11.07 4.25 12.71
N ILE A 52 11.46 3.42 13.69
CA ILE A 52 10.77 3.32 14.98
C ILE A 52 10.86 4.66 15.72
N ALA A 53 12.08 5.19 15.88
CA ALA A 53 12.30 6.46 16.57
C ALA A 53 11.59 7.63 15.89
N VAL A 54 11.41 7.59 14.56
CA VAL A 54 10.62 8.60 13.83
C VAL A 54 9.14 8.45 14.16
N ALA A 55 8.60 7.23 14.12
CA ALA A 55 7.20 6.97 14.44
C ALA A 55 6.85 7.36 15.88
N GLU A 56 7.73 7.05 16.85
CA GLU A 56 7.55 7.40 18.27
C GLU A 56 7.46 8.91 18.48
N LYS A 57 8.33 9.69 17.83
CA LYS A 57 8.26 11.17 17.89
C LYS A 57 6.95 11.70 17.34
N VAL A 58 6.58 11.23 16.14
CA VAL A 58 5.34 11.63 15.46
C VAL A 58 4.10 11.27 16.31
N LEU A 59 4.13 10.17 17.07
CA LEU A 59 3.05 9.77 17.99
C LEU A 59 3.04 10.57 19.30
N ALA A 60 4.20 11.01 19.80
CA ALA A 60 4.27 11.82 21.03
C ALA A 60 3.75 13.25 20.82
N ASP A 61 3.77 13.75 19.58
CA ASP A 61 3.24 15.05 19.18
C ASP A 61 1.69 15.03 18.96
N VAL A 62 0.96 14.13 19.62
CA VAL A 62 -0.51 13.99 19.51
C VAL A 62 -1.19 14.56 20.75
#